data_AF-A0A845LZI7-F1
#
_entry.id   AF-A0A845LZI7-F1
#
_cell.length_a   1.000
_cell.length_b   1.000
_cell.length_c   1.000
_cell.angle_alpha   90.00
_cell.angle_beta   90.00
_cell.angle_gamma   90.00
#
_symmetry.space_group_name_H-M   'P 1'
#
loop_
_entity.id
_entity.type
_entity.pdbx_description
1 polymer ?
#
loop_
_entity_poly.entity_id
_entity_poly.type
_entity_poly.pdbx_seq_one_letter_code
_entity_poly.pdbx_strand_id
1 'polypeptide(L)'
;MGVDFGKTVCGLAGLDEPGEVVFRKRRQPHRLLGFLDALPPCVVAMEACGGAHHIGRFCLEQGHEPRLMSPLYVRPYVKVHKNDDRDAEAIAEAATRPTMSFIAIKSEEQLDLQALHRARERLVSDRTRLINQGRGFLMERGIRVGTGRHVFPKELTRSAAEGAADLSCEPACMFGCPLRCKDFL
;
A
#
# COMPACT_ATOMS: atom_id res chain seq x y z
N MET A 1 -5.02 20.69 -13.48
CA MET A 1 -5.76 20.51 -12.22
C MET A 1 -5.01 19.52 -11.34
N GLY A 2 -4.78 19.84 -10.06
CA GLY A 2 -4.25 18.91 -9.06
C GLY A 2 -5.37 18.28 -8.24
N VAL A 3 -5.19 17.00 -7.92
CA VAL A 3 -6.12 16.20 -7.12
C VAL A 3 -5.35 15.57 -5.97
N ASP A 4 -5.73 15.93 -4.74
CA ASP A 4 -5.27 15.29 -3.52
C ASP A 4 -6.35 14.32 -3.01
N PHE A 5 -5.96 13.08 -2.75
CA PHE A 5 -6.89 12.02 -2.37
C PHE A 5 -6.92 11.83 -0.85
N GLY A 6 -8.05 12.19 -0.22
CA GLY A 6 -8.36 11.81 1.14
C GLY A 6 -9.29 10.60 1.22
N LYS A 7 -9.43 10.03 2.43
CA LYS A 7 -10.29 8.85 2.68
C LYS A 7 -11.77 9.12 2.37
N THR A 8 -12.23 10.33 2.65
CA THR A 8 -13.65 10.72 2.56
C THR A 8 -13.87 11.89 1.62
N VAL A 9 -12.85 12.73 1.43
CA VAL A 9 -12.89 13.95 0.64
C VAL A 9 -11.59 14.06 -0.14
N CYS A 10 -11.70 14.40 -1.43
CA CYS A 10 -10.59 14.78 -2.29
C CYS A 10 -10.54 16.31 -2.41
N GLY A 11 -9.34 16.87 -2.27
CA GLY A 11 -9.04 18.27 -2.58
C GLY A 11 -8.77 18.43 -4.07
N LEU A 12 -9.30 19.49 -4.68
CA LEU A 12 -9.13 19.82 -6.09
C LEU A 12 -8.65 21.26 -6.22
N ALA A 13 -7.61 21.47 -7.02
CA ALA A 13 -7.12 22.79 -7.38
C ALA A 13 -6.95 22.91 -8.89
N GLY A 14 -7.64 23.87 -9.50
CA GLY A 14 -7.46 24.23 -10.90
C GLY A 14 -6.45 25.36 -11.02
N LEU A 15 -5.48 25.22 -11.92
CA LEU A 15 -4.58 26.29 -12.33
C LEU A 15 -4.85 26.67 -13.79
N ASP A 16 -4.68 27.94 -14.13
CA ASP A 16 -4.61 28.40 -15.52
C ASP A 16 -3.20 28.23 -16.13
N GLU A 17 -2.99 28.71 -17.36
CA GLU A 17 -1.71 28.64 -18.07
C GLU A 17 -0.55 29.35 -17.34
N PRO A 18 -0.73 30.58 -16.80
CA PRO A 18 0.25 31.20 -15.90
C PRO A 18 0.56 30.43 -14.62
N GLY A 19 -0.34 29.54 -14.19
CA GLY A 19 -0.23 28.79 -12.93
C GLY A 19 -1.00 29.43 -11.77
N GLU A 20 -1.88 30.39 -12.04
CA GLU A 20 -2.75 31.02 -11.06
C GLU A 20 -3.95 30.13 -10.74
N VAL A 21 -4.38 30.15 -9.47
CA VAL A 21 -5.45 29.27 -9.00
C VAL A 21 -6.82 29.78 -9.46
N VAL A 22 -7.41 29.11 -10.44
CA VAL A 22 -8.76 29.44 -10.97
C VAL A 22 -9.89 28.86 -10.12
N PHE A 23 -9.68 27.74 -9.43
CA PHE A 23 -10.66 27.22 -8.48
C PHE A 23 -10.04 26.30 -7.42
N ARG A 24 -10.76 26.20 -6.30
CA ARG A 24 -10.55 25.18 -5.26
C ARG A 24 -11.89 24.51 -4.97
N LYS A 25 -11.91 23.18 -4.96
CA LYS A 25 -13.13 22.42 -4.67
C LYS A 25 -12.80 21.21 -3.81
N ARG A 26 -13.76 20.82 -2.98
CA ARG A 26 -13.76 19.53 -2.28
C ARG A 26 -14.85 18.65 -2.84
N ARG A 27 -14.53 17.39 -3.07
CA ARG A 27 -15.45 16.40 -3.62
C ARG A 27 -15.29 15.06 -2.92
N GLN A 28 -16.39 14.36 -2.73
CA GLN A 28 -16.31 12.96 -2.32
C GLN A 28 -15.77 12.12 -3.49
N PRO A 29 -14.99 11.05 -3.23
CA PRO A 29 -14.39 10.23 -4.28
C PRO A 29 -15.39 9.75 -5.34
N HIS A 30 -16.60 9.32 -4.93
CA HIS A 30 -17.63 8.85 -5.86
C HIS A 30 -18.20 9.95 -6.78
N ARG A 31 -18.03 11.24 -6.42
CA ARG A 31 -18.45 12.39 -7.26
C ARG A 31 -17.31 12.94 -8.11
N LEU A 32 -16.08 12.45 -7.93
CA LEU A 32 -14.93 12.95 -8.67
C LEU A 32 -15.02 12.61 -10.17
N LEU A 33 -15.44 11.38 -10.50
CA LEU A 33 -15.56 10.93 -11.88
C LEU A 33 -16.55 11.80 -12.68
N GLY A 34 -17.76 12.03 -12.14
CA GLY A 34 -18.73 12.90 -12.78
C GLY A 34 -18.31 14.39 -12.84
N PHE A 35 -17.42 14.82 -11.94
CA PHE A 35 -16.83 16.16 -12.05
C PHE A 35 -15.79 16.24 -13.18
N LEU A 36 -14.96 15.21 -13.34
CA LEU A 36 -13.99 15.10 -14.42
C LEU A 36 -14.70 15.02 -15.78
N ASP A 37 -15.73 14.18 -15.89
CA ASP A 37 -16.56 14.00 -17.11
C ASP A 37 -17.17 15.32 -17.61
N ALA A 38 -17.57 16.20 -16.70
CA ALA A 38 -18.16 17.49 -17.02
C ALA A 38 -17.12 18.58 -17.38
N LEU A 39 -15.82 18.31 -17.23
CA LEU A 39 -14.75 19.25 -17.56
C LEU A 39 -14.26 19.04 -18.99
N PRO A 40 -13.82 20.10 -19.68
CA PRO A 40 -13.08 19.93 -20.93
C PRO A 40 -11.77 19.16 -20.67
N PRO A 41 -11.24 18.46 -21.70
CA PRO A 41 -9.92 17.83 -21.64
C PRO A 41 -8.86 18.76 -21.05
N CYS A 42 -8.13 18.25 -20.06
CA CYS A 42 -7.13 19.03 -19.33
C CYS A 42 -6.12 18.09 -18.66
N VAL A 43 -5.03 18.66 -18.17
CA VAL A 43 -4.03 17.92 -17.38
C VAL A 43 -4.58 17.65 -15.97
N VAL A 44 -4.58 16.39 -15.57
CA VAL A 44 -5.02 15.95 -14.22
C VAL A 44 -3.83 15.37 -13.46
N ALA A 45 -3.27 16.18 -12.58
CA ALA A 45 -2.13 15.83 -11.74
C ALA A 45 -2.58 15.16 -10.44
N MET A 46 -1.91 14.09 -10.05
CA MET A 46 -2.24 13.28 -8.88
C MET A 46 -0.97 12.74 -8.21
N GLU A 47 -0.95 12.67 -6.89
CA GLU A 47 0.03 11.85 -6.17
C GLU A 47 -0.29 10.35 -6.40
N ALA A 48 0.75 9.53 -6.60
CA ALA A 48 0.64 8.09 -6.74
C ALA A 48 0.28 7.43 -5.40
N CYS A 49 -1.01 7.44 -5.08
CA CYS A 49 -1.59 6.83 -3.89
C CYS A 49 -2.70 5.84 -4.25
N GLY A 50 -3.40 5.32 -3.22
CA GLY A 50 -4.52 4.41 -3.42
C GLY A 50 -5.64 5.06 -4.23
N GLY A 51 -6.07 4.41 -5.32
CA GLY A 51 -7.12 4.91 -6.20
C GLY A 51 -6.64 5.79 -7.36
N ALA A 52 -5.41 6.33 -7.31
CA ALA A 52 -4.91 7.26 -8.32
C ALA A 52 -4.79 6.61 -9.73
N HIS A 53 -4.47 5.31 -9.81
CA HIS A 53 -4.44 4.59 -11.08
C HIS A 53 -5.85 4.39 -11.68
N HIS A 54 -6.86 4.16 -10.85
CA HIS A 54 -8.25 4.02 -11.33
C HIS A 54 -8.74 5.35 -11.92
N ILE A 55 -8.50 6.46 -11.21
CA ILE A 55 -8.81 7.80 -11.74
C ILE A 55 -7.98 8.10 -12.98
N GLY A 56 -6.70 7.73 -13.00
CA GLY A 56 -5.84 7.91 -14.17
C GLY A 56 -6.35 7.20 -15.42
N ARG A 57 -6.88 5.97 -15.29
CA ARG A 57 -7.52 5.26 -16.42
C ARG A 57 -8.77 5.97 -16.90
N PHE A 58 -9.64 6.36 -15.98
CA PHE A 58 -10.83 7.15 -16.31
C PHE A 58 -10.47 8.46 -17.03
N CYS A 59 -9.43 9.16 -16.57
CA CYS A 59 -8.94 10.37 -17.23
C CYS A 59 -8.55 10.12 -18.69
N LEU A 60 -7.84 9.02 -18.99
CA LEU A 60 -7.48 8.66 -20.36
C LEU A 60 -8.71 8.40 -21.22
N GLU A 61 -9.71 7.70 -20.69
CA GLU A 61 -10.98 7.41 -21.39
C GLU A 61 -11.75 8.68 -21.75
N GLN A 62 -11.72 9.69 -20.88
CA GLN A 62 -12.37 10.99 -21.11
C GLN A 62 -11.50 12.00 -21.86
N GLY A 63 -10.32 11.59 -22.34
CA GLY A 63 -9.41 12.45 -23.12
C GLY A 63 -8.60 13.46 -22.29
N HIS A 64 -8.59 13.35 -20.96
CA HIS A 64 -7.68 14.10 -20.11
C HIS A 64 -6.26 13.52 -20.18
N GLU A 65 -5.28 14.34 -19.80
CA GLU A 65 -3.88 13.91 -19.67
C GLU A 65 -3.54 13.69 -18.18
N PRO A 66 -3.58 12.44 -17.68
CA PRO A 66 -3.24 12.17 -16.28
C PRO A 66 -1.73 12.25 -16.06
N ARG A 67 -1.33 12.94 -15.00
CA ARG A 67 0.07 13.09 -14.55
C ARG A 67 0.21 12.55 -13.13
N LEU A 68 0.63 11.29 -13.02
CA LEU A 68 0.81 10.63 -11.74
C LEU A 68 2.24 10.88 -11.23
N MET A 69 2.42 11.37 -10.01
CA MET A 69 3.75 11.71 -9.46
C MET A 69 4.06 10.95 -8.17
N SER A 70 5.35 10.70 -7.91
CA SER A 70 5.78 10.19 -6.61
C SER A 70 5.50 11.22 -5.50
N PRO A 71 5.07 10.79 -4.29
CA PRO A 71 4.94 11.67 -3.12
C PRO A 71 6.22 12.47 -2.84
N LEU A 72 7.38 11.87 -3.14
CA LEU A 72 8.69 12.51 -2.96
C LEU A 72 8.89 13.75 -3.83
N TYR A 73 8.27 13.79 -5.02
CA TYR A 73 8.35 14.93 -5.92
C TYR A 73 7.32 16.02 -5.60
N VAL A 74 6.20 15.65 -4.98
CA VAL A 74 5.16 16.62 -4.56
C VAL A 74 5.58 17.32 -3.26
N ARG A 75 6.22 16.61 -2.33
CA ARG A 75 6.57 17.10 -0.99
C ARG A 75 7.23 18.49 -0.95
N PRO A 76 8.19 18.84 -1.83
CA PRO A 76 8.82 20.17 -1.82
C PRO A 76 7.85 21.33 -2.10
N TYR A 77 6.71 21.07 -2.75
CA TYR A 77 5.71 22.07 -3.12
C TYR A 77 4.62 22.26 -2.05
N VAL A 78 4.59 21.38 -1.04
CA VAL A 78 3.60 21.46 0.05
C VAL A 78 3.95 22.63 0.98
N LYS A 79 3.03 23.59 1.09
CA LYS A 79 3.19 24.78 1.95
C LYS A 79 3.16 24.38 3.44
N VAL A 80 3.89 25.12 4.29
CA VAL A 80 4.15 24.82 5.73
C VAL A 80 2.91 24.47 6.56
N HIS A 81 1.73 24.98 6.17
CA HIS A 81 0.45 24.66 6.82
C HIS A 81 -0.39 23.72 5.95
N LYS A 82 -0.32 22.43 6.27
CA LYS A 82 -1.05 21.36 5.59
C LYS A 82 -2.56 21.58 5.63
N ASN A 83 -3.18 21.55 4.46
CA ASN A 83 -4.63 21.55 4.26
C ASN A 83 -4.89 20.93 2.87
N ASP A 84 -5.95 20.12 2.73
CA ASP A 84 -6.27 19.40 1.50
C ASP A 84 -6.30 20.31 0.25
N ASP A 85 -6.76 21.56 0.40
CA ASP A 85 -6.81 22.53 -0.71
C ASP A 85 -5.41 22.96 -1.16
N ARG A 86 -4.46 23.10 -0.21
CA ARG A 86 -3.07 23.47 -0.48
C ARG A 86 -2.26 22.29 -1.00
N ASP A 87 -2.58 21.08 -0.54
CA ASP A 87 -1.95 19.86 -1.03
C ASP A 87 -2.34 19.64 -2.50
N ALA A 88 -3.61 19.88 -2.85
CA ALA A 88 -4.06 19.86 -4.26
C ALA A 88 -3.39 20.94 -5.12
N GLU A 89 -3.19 22.15 -4.61
CA GLU A 89 -2.39 23.19 -5.30
C GLU A 89 -0.95 22.75 -5.52
N ALA A 90 -0.30 22.21 -4.49
CA ALA A 90 1.08 21.73 -4.55
C ALA A 90 1.24 20.65 -5.63
N ILE A 91 0.28 19.73 -5.73
CA ILE A 91 0.23 18.73 -6.79
C ILE A 91 0.08 19.39 -8.16
N ALA A 92 -0.82 20.37 -8.29
CA ALA A 92 -1.02 21.08 -9.55
C ALA A 92 0.26 21.83 -9.99
N GLU A 93 0.92 22.51 -9.06
CA GLU A 93 2.16 23.27 -9.28
C GLU A 93 3.34 22.36 -9.60
N ALA A 94 3.49 21.24 -8.89
CA ALA A 94 4.56 20.27 -9.15
C ALA A 94 4.46 19.73 -10.59
N ALA A 95 3.26 19.46 -11.07
CA ALA A 95 3.03 18.91 -12.40
C ALA A 95 3.34 19.86 -13.57
N THR A 96 3.51 21.17 -13.32
CA THR A 96 3.90 22.14 -14.36
C THR A 96 5.40 22.16 -14.61
N ARG A 97 6.20 21.51 -13.76
CA ARG A 97 7.67 21.60 -13.85
C ARG A 97 8.18 20.76 -15.02
N PRO A 98 9.04 21.32 -15.89
CA PRO A 98 9.50 20.64 -17.10
C PRO A 98 10.39 19.42 -16.81
N THR A 99 11.05 19.40 -15.66
CA THR A 99 11.90 18.27 -15.20
C THR A 99 11.13 17.23 -14.40
N MET A 100 9.80 17.36 -14.29
CA MET A 100 8.98 16.44 -13.50
C MET A 100 8.92 15.06 -14.14
N SER A 101 9.00 14.02 -13.31
CA SER A 101 8.88 12.63 -13.74
C SER A 101 7.51 12.07 -13.36
N PHE A 102 6.82 11.50 -14.35
CA PHE A 102 5.50 10.92 -14.18
C PHE A 102 5.54 9.40 -14.22
N ILE A 103 4.72 8.78 -13.36
CA ILE A 103 4.53 7.35 -13.29
C ILE A 103 3.46 6.96 -14.32
N ALA A 104 3.77 5.96 -15.14
CA ALA A 104 2.81 5.43 -16.10
C ALA A 104 1.55 4.90 -15.41
N ILE A 105 0.38 5.17 -16.01
CA ILE A 105 -0.88 4.58 -15.57
C ILE A 105 -0.86 3.09 -15.88
N LYS A 106 -1.11 2.28 -14.85
CA LYS A 106 -1.14 0.82 -14.98
C LYS A 106 -2.52 0.33 -15.37
N SER A 107 -2.55 -0.74 -16.17
CA SER A 107 -3.76 -1.52 -16.40
C SER A 107 -4.19 -2.24 -15.11
N GLU A 108 -5.39 -2.80 -15.12
CA GLU A 108 -5.93 -3.55 -13.97
C GLU A 108 -5.12 -4.83 -13.75
N GLU A 109 -4.79 -5.54 -14.82
CA GLU A 109 -3.98 -6.76 -14.78
C GLU A 109 -2.57 -6.49 -14.24
N GLN A 110 -1.97 -5.35 -14.60
CA GLN A 110 -0.67 -4.94 -14.06
C GLN A 110 -0.74 -4.63 -12.56
N LEU A 111 -1.84 -4.05 -12.08
CA LEU A 111 -2.05 -3.80 -10.65
C LEU A 111 -2.30 -5.09 -9.89
N ASP A 112 -3.08 -6.01 -10.45
CA ASP A 112 -3.34 -7.32 -9.86
C ASP A 112 -2.07 -8.14 -9.73
N LEU A 113 -1.24 -8.16 -10.78
CA LEU A 113 0.06 -8.81 -10.73
C LEU A 113 0.96 -8.18 -9.65
N GLN A 114 1.00 -6.85 -9.58
CA GLN A 114 1.75 -6.15 -8.53
C GLN A 114 1.24 -6.49 -7.12
N ALA A 115 -0.08 -6.60 -6.93
CA ALA A 115 -0.70 -6.98 -5.67
C ALA A 115 -0.30 -8.41 -5.26
N LEU A 116 -0.33 -9.35 -6.20
CA LEU A 116 0.11 -10.74 -5.96
C LEU A 116 1.58 -10.82 -5.55
N HIS A 117 2.47 -10.09 -6.25
CA HIS A 117 3.88 -10.03 -5.88
C HIS A 117 4.09 -9.50 -4.47
N ARG A 118 3.44 -8.39 -4.12
CA ARG A 118 3.51 -7.80 -2.76
C ARG A 118 2.96 -8.73 -1.69
N ALA A 119 1.83 -9.39 -1.95
CA ALA A 119 1.26 -10.37 -1.03
C ALA A 119 2.23 -11.54 -0.79
N ARG A 120 2.83 -12.08 -1.85
CA ARG A 120 3.83 -13.15 -1.77
C ARG A 120 5.06 -12.70 -0.98
N GLU A 121 5.62 -11.54 -1.28
CA GLU A 121 6.78 -10.99 -0.57
C GLU A 121 6.51 -10.86 0.93
N ARG A 122 5.33 -10.32 1.29
CA ARG A 122 4.91 -10.20 2.69
C ARG A 122 4.80 -11.57 3.36
N LEU A 123 4.14 -12.54 2.74
CA LEU A 123 4.02 -13.90 3.29
C LEU A 123 5.38 -14.59 3.44
N VAL A 124 6.31 -14.38 2.51
CA VAL A 124 7.66 -14.94 2.60
C VAL A 124 8.45 -14.30 3.75
N SER A 125 8.36 -12.98 3.90
CA SER A 125 8.99 -12.24 4.99
C SER A 125 8.40 -12.65 6.34
N ASP A 126 7.08 -12.65 6.48
CA ASP A 126 6.37 -13.01 7.70
C ASP A 126 6.65 -14.46 8.12
N ARG A 127 6.65 -15.40 7.17
CA ARG A 127 7.06 -16.78 7.46
C ARG A 127 8.48 -16.85 8.02
N THR A 128 9.42 -16.12 7.44
CA THR A 128 10.81 -16.12 7.91
C THR A 128 10.93 -15.50 9.30
N ARG A 129 10.21 -14.40 9.56
CA ARG A 129 10.11 -13.76 10.87
C ARG A 129 9.53 -14.69 11.93
N LEU A 130 8.42 -15.39 11.62
CA LEU A 130 7.79 -16.35 12.52
C LEU A 130 8.70 -17.54 12.82
N ILE A 131 9.40 -18.09 11.82
CA ILE A 131 10.38 -19.15 12.03
C ILE A 131 11.50 -18.68 12.96
N ASN A 132 12.06 -17.49 12.73
CA ASN A 132 13.13 -16.95 13.57
C ASN A 132 12.66 -16.65 15.00
N GLN A 133 11.44 -16.13 15.15
CA GLN A 133 10.81 -15.93 16.45
C GLN A 133 10.62 -17.27 17.20
N GLY A 134 10.09 -18.28 16.51
CA GLY A 134 9.92 -19.63 17.07
C GLY A 134 11.25 -20.25 17.49
N ARG A 135 12.33 -20.06 16.72
CA ARG A 135 13.69 -20.48 17.13
C ARG A 135 14.14 -19.79 18.41
N GLY A 136 13.88 -18.49 18.55
CA GLY A 136 14.18 -17.75 19.78
C GLY A 136 13.48 -18.35 20.99
N PHE A 137 12.17 -18.63 20.88
CA PHE A 137 11.41 -19.25 21.97
C PHE A 137 11.90 -20.65 22.35
N LEU A 138 12.31 -21.46 21.38
CA LEU A 138 12.87 -22.79 21.65
C LEU A 138 14.24 -22.70 22.33
N MET A 139 15.05 -21.71 21.95
CA MET A 139 16.37 -21.47 22.56
C MET A 139 16.26 -21.12 24.04
N GLU A 140 15.25 -20.35 24.46
CA GLU A 140 14.95 -20.07 25.88
C GLU A 140 14.66 -21.34 26.68
N ARG A 141 14.21 -22.41 26.03
CA ARG A 141 13.98 -23.73 26.63
C ARG A 141 15.15 -24.70 26.40
N GLY A 142 16.30 -24.22 25.97
CA GLY A 142 17.49 -25.03 25.69
C GLY A 142 17.42 -25.85 24.39
N ILE A 143 16.36 -25.71 23.60
CA ILE A 143 16.17 -26.46 22.34
C ILE A 143 16.79 -25.67 21.19
N ARG A 144 17.88 -26.18 20.61
CA ARG A 144 18.53 -25.60 19.42
C ARG A 144 17.96 -26.21 18.15
N VAL A 145 17.44 -25.37 17.26
CA VAL A 145 16.90 -25.77 15.95
C VAL A 145 17.77 -25.22 14.83
N GLY A 146 18.07 -26.05 13.83
CA GLY A 146 18.92 -25.70 12.70
C GLY A 146 18.37 -24.55 11.84
N THR A 147 19.27 -23.89 11.11
CA THR A 147 18.94 -22.78 10.20
C THR A 147 18.29 -23.30 8.91
N GLY A 148 17.45 -22.46 8.29
CA GLY A 148 16.77 -22.79 7.03
C GLY A 148 15.26 -23.01 7.16
N ARG A 149 14.52 -22.67 6.09
CA ARG A 149 13.06 -22.70 6.05
C ARG A 149 12.49 -24.10 6.32
N HIS A 150 13.06 -25.12 5.69
CA HIS A 150 12.53 -26.48 5.73
C HIS A 150 13.00 -27.27 6.96
N VAL A 151 14.05 -26.80 7.64
CA VAL A 151 14.61 -27.45 8.81
C VAL A 151 13.70 -27.23 10.02
N PHE A 152 13.21 -26.01 10.22
CA PHE A 152 12.39 -25.66 11.37
C PHE A 152 11.12 -26.52 11.54
N PRO A 153 10.25 -26.70 10.52
CA PRO A 153 9.08 -27.57 10.65
C PRO A 153 9.46 -29.04 10.85
N LYS A 154 10.51 -29.53 10.15
CA LYS A 154 10.95 -30.93 10.27
C LYS A 154 11.43 -31.26 11.68
N GLU A 155 12.26 -30.39 12.26
CA GLU A 155 12.77 -30.60 13.61
C GLU A 155 11.68 -30.44 14.67
N LEU A 156 10.73 -29.52 14.48
CA LEU A 156 9.54 -29.42 15.33
C LEU A 156 8.70 -30.70 15.32
N THR A 157 8.38 -31.24 14.13
CA THR A 157 7.63 -32.50 14.01
C THR A 157 8.39 -33.65 14.67
N ARG A 158 9.71 -33.72 14.48
CA ARG A 158 10.55 -34.74 15.12
C ARG A 158 10.52 -34.62 16.65
N SER A 159 10.79 -33.44 17.20
CA SER A 159 10.81 -33.21 18.65
C SER A 159 9.44 -33.44 19.31
N ALA A 160 8.35 -33.14 18.59
CA ALA A 160 7.00 -33.44 19.05
C ALA A 160 6.68 -34.96 19.05
N ALA A 161 7.19 -35.70 18.06
CA ALA A 161 7.02 -37.16 17.97
C ALA A 161 7.89 -37.93 18.98
N GLU A 162 9.08 -37.41 19.29
CA GLU A 162 10.02 -38.00 20.25
C GLU A 162 9.64 -37.75 21.72
N GLY A 163 8.52 -37.06 21.97
CA GLY A 163 8.03 -36.81 23.32
C GLY A 163 9.00 -35.96 24.14
N ALA A 164 9.62 -34.95 23.51
CA ALA A 164 10.48 -34.01 24.22
C ALA A 164 9.67 -33.33 25.35
N ALA A 165 9.92 -33.82 26.56
CA ALA A 165 9.44 -33.29 27.81
C ALA A 165 9.68 -31.77 27.91
N ASP A 166 8.78 -31.08 28.60
CA ASP A 166 8.86 -29.67 29.02
C ASP A 166 8.48 -28.54 28.05
N LEU A 167 7.86 -28.82 26.91
CA LEU A 167 6.93 -27.85 26.33
C LEU A 167 5.59 -28.03 27.05
N SER A 168 5.22 -27.08 27.92
CA SER A 168 3.86 -27.01 28.47
C SER A 168 2.86 -27.10 27.32
N CYS A 169 1.64 -27.58 27.54
CA CYS A 169 0.70 -27.95 26.47
C CYS A 169 0.29 -26.81 25.50
N GLU A 170 0.70 -25.57 25.75
CA GLU A 170 0.26 -24.34 25.07
C GLU A 170 0.97 -24.02 23.74
N PRO A 171 2.32 -24.12 23.57
CA PRO A 171 2.96 -23.82 22.29
C PRO A 171 2.69 -24.88 21.22
N ALA A 172 2.41 -26.13 21.62
CA ALA A 172 2.07 -27.22 20.70
C ALA A 172 0.70 -27.00 20.02
N CYS A 173 -0.23 -26.29 20.66
CA CYS A 173 -1.52 -25.91 20.06
C CYS A 173 -1.36 -24.79 19.02
N MET A 174 -0.41 -23.86 19.19
CA MET A 174 -0.19 -22.75 18.24
C MET A 174 0.27 -23.21 16.84
N PHE A 175 0.82 -24.42 16.72
CA PHE A 175 1.32 -24.96 15.44
C PHE A 175 0.47 -26.10 14.86
N GLY A 176 -0.77 -26.27 15.34
CA GLY A 176 -1.75 -27.15 14.69
C GLY A 176 -1.64 -28.64 15.05
N CYS A 177 -1.35 -28.98 16.30
CA CYS A 177 -1.51 -30.36 16.78
C CYS A 177 -3.01 -30.71 16.93
N PRO A 178 -3.58 -31.67 16.16
CA PRO A 178 -5.01 -31.96 16.21
C PRO A 178 -5.43 -32.79 17.45
N LEU A 179 -4.50 -33.25 18.28
CA LEU A 179 -4.76 -34.31 19.26
C LEU A 179 -5.17 -33.81 20.66
N ARG A 180 -5.15 -32.50 20.96
CA ARG A 180 -5.45 -31.99 22.32
C ARG A 180 -6.22 -30.66 22.42
N CYS A 181 -6.77 -30.12 21.33
CA CYS A 181 -7.62 -28.91 21.36
C CYS A 181 -9.07 -29.18 21.83
N LYS A 182 -9.29 -29.88 22.95
CA LYS A 182 -10.66 -30.09 23.48
C LYS A 182 -11.02 -29.27 24.72
N ASP A 183 -10.06 -28.64 25.39
CA ASP A 183 -10.31 -28.06 26.72
C ASP A 183 -10.17 -26.53 26.79
N PHE A 184 -10.28 -25.82 25.66
CA PHE A 184 -10.30 -24.34 25.62
C PHE A 184 -11.53 -23.84 24.84
N LEU A 185 -12.73 -24.08 25.38
CA LEU A 185 -13.96 -23.33 25.12
C LEU A 185 -14.74 -23.23 26.43
#